data_AF-A0A7Z6XYY6-F1
#
_entry.id   AF-A0A7Z6XYY6-F1
#
_cell.length_a   1.000
_cell.length_b   1.000
_cell.length_c   1.000
_cell.angle_alpha   90.00
_cell.angle_beta   90.00
_cell.angle_gamma   90.00
#
_symmetry.space_group_name_H-M   'P 1'
#
loop_
_entity.id
_entity.type
_entity.pdbx_description
1 polymer ?
#
loop_
_entity_poly.entity_id
_entity_poly.type
_entity_poly.pdbx_seq_one_letter_code
_entity_poly.pdbx_strand_id
1 'polypeptide(L)' 'MDRLVKHFVKVTEHPAQTDVIFYPEEGQEDTPEGILKTIKEWRAKNGKPGFKT' A
#
# COMPACT_ATOMS: atom_id res chain seq x y z
N MET A 1 6.87 14.68 8.08
CA MET A 1 6.73 13.36 7.42
C MET A 1 5.57 12.55 7.99
N ASP A 2 5.42 12.51 9.32
CA ASP A 2 4.47 11.65 10.02
C ASP A 2 3.01 11.75 9.56
N ARG A 3 2.55 12.93 9.16
CA ARG A 3 1.17 13.12 8.69
C ARG A 3 0.87 12.34 7.41
N LEU A 4 1.80 12.34 6.44
CA LEU A 4 1.61 11.67 5.16
C LEU A 4 1.68 10.15 5.33
N VAL A 5 2.62 9.67 6.13
CA VAL A 5 2.77 8.25 6.47
C VAL A 5 1.55 7.72 7.22
N LYS A 6 1.06 8.46 8.23
CA LYS A 6 -0.19 8.11 8.93
C LYS A 6 -1.40 8.12 8.00
N HIS A 7 -1.45 9.07 7.07
CA HIS A 7 -2.53 9.12 6.08
C HIS A 7 -2.48 7.90 5.15
N PHE A 8 -1.30 7.52 4.65
CA PHE A 8 -1.09 6.31 3.85
C PHE A 8 -1.64 5.08 4.57
N VAL A 9 -1.19 4.80 5.79
CA VAL A 9 -1.65 3.65 6.59
C VAL A 9 -3.17 3.67 6.75
N LYS A 10 -3.75 4.84 7.03
CA LYS A 10 -5.19 5.01 7.21
C LYS A 10 -5.99 4.70 5.94
N VAL A 11 -5.54 5.14 4.77
CA VAL A 11 -6.32 5.01 3.52
C VAL A 11 -6.09 3.69 2.80
N THR A 12 -4.89 3.11 2.91
CA THR A 12 -4.60 1.82 2.29
C THR A 12 -5.17 0.67 3.12
N GLU A 13 -5.19 0.84 4.45
CA GLU A 13 -5.64 -0.15 5.44
C GLU A 13 -4.82 -1.45 5.40
N HIS A 14 -3.65 -1.42 4.74
CA HIS A 14 -2.80 -2.60 4.57
C HIS A 14 -2.20 -3.02 5.93
N PRO A 15 -2.21 -4.32 6.28
CA PRO A 15 -1.73 -4.79 7.58
C PRO A 15 -0.24 -4.53 7.80
N ALA A 16 0.56 -4.52 6.73
CA ALA A 16 1.98 -4.16 6.79
C ALA A 16 2.25 -2.65 7.01
N GLN A 17 1.20 -1.81 7.06
CA GLN A 17 1.29 -0.38 7.39
C GLN A 17 2.36 0.35 6.56
N THR A 18 3.41 0.85 7.21
CA THR A 18 4.48 1.63 6.62
C THR A 18 5.51 0.77 5.89
N ASP A 19 5.53 -0.54 6.18
CA ASP A 19 6.51 -1.47 5.64
C ASP A 19 6.33 -1.64 4.13
N VAL A 20 5.11 -1.45 3.63
CA VAL A 20 4.84 -1.40 2.18
C VAL A 20 5.71 -0.33 1.48
N ILE A 21 6.11 0.73 2.18
CA ILE A 21 6.98 1.80 1.64
C ILE A 21 8.44 1.62 2.05
N PHE A 22 8.72 1.33 3.32
CA PHE A 22 10.08 1.36 3.85
C PHE A 22 10.81 0.02 3.85
N TYR A 23 10.06 -1.08 3.75
CA TYR A 23 10.55 -2.45 3.84
C TYR A 23 9.79 -3.34 2.84
N PRO A 24 9.94 -3.07 1.52
CA PRO A 24 9.27 -3.85 0.49
C PRO A 24 9.57 -5.34 0.65
N GLU A 25 8.53 -6.17 0.53
CA GLU A 25 8.69 -7.63 0.57
C GLU A 25 9.56 -8.12 -0.60
N GLU A 26 10.12 -9.31 -0.46
CA GLU A 26 10.91 -9.92 -1.52
C GLU A 26 10.06 -10.06 -2.81
N GLY A 27 10.52 -9.42 -3.88
CA GLY A 27 9.79 -9.37 -5.17
C GLY A 27 8.82 -8.20 -5.31
N GLN A 28 8.60 -7.38 -4.27
CA GLN A 28 7.95 -6.08 -4.42
C GLN A 28 8.96 -5.07 -5.01
N GLU A 29 8.57 -4.35 -6.06
CA GLU A 29 9.36 -3.24 -6.58
C GLU A 29 9.38 -2.07 -5.59
N ASP A 30 10.57 -1.53 -5.28
CA ASP A 30 10.76 -0.33 -4.46
C ASP A 30 10.56 0.95 -5.29
N THR A 31 9.37 1.06 -5.86
CA THR A 31 8.93 2.18 -6.72
C THR A 31 7.49 2.57 -6.36
N PRO A 32 7.04 3.80 -6.67
CA PRO A 32 5.64 4.18 -6.51
C PRO A 32 4.66 3.23 -7.21
N GLU A 33 5.03 2.73 -8.40
CA GLU A 33 4.26 1.78 -9.18
C GLU A 33 4.17 0.41 -8.49
N GLY A 34 5.28 -0.08 -7.92
CA GLY A 34 5.34 -1.30 -7.12
C GLY A 34 4.45 -1.24 -5.89
N ILE A 35 4.56 -0.14 -5.14
CA ILE A 35 3.70 0.12 -3.96
C ILE A 35 2.22 0.16 -4.37
N LEU A 36 1.90 0.85 -5.46
CA LEU A 36 0.52 0.96 -5.97
C LEU A 36 -0.03 -0.42 -6.36
N LYS A 37 0.78 -1.26 -7.00
CA LYS A 37 0.43 -2.63 -7.37
C LYS A 37 0.15 -3.47 -6.13
N THR A 38 1.02 -3.46 -5.13
CA THR A 38 0.81 -4.18 -3.85
C THR A 38 -0.52 -3.80 -3.20
N ILE A 39 -0.81 -2.49 -3.11
CA ILE A 39 -2.06 -2.02 -2.51
C ILE A 39 -3.29 -2.44 -3.34
N LYS A 40 -3.24 -2.34 -4.67
CA LYS A 40 -4.34 -2.76 -5.55
C LYS A 40 -4.65 -4.25 -5.40
N GLU A 41 -3.63 -5.09 -5.46
CA GLU A 41 -3.77 -6.55 -5.37
C GLU A 41 -4.31 -6.96 -4.00
N TRP A 42 -3.77 -6.40 -2.92
CA TRP A 42 -4.25 -6.70 -1.57
C TRP A 42 -5.70 -6.28 -1.37
N ARG A 43 -6.08 -5.06 -1.79
CA ARG A 43 -7.47 -4.58 -1.64
C ARG A 43 -8.45 -5.44 -2.45
N ALA A 44 -8.08 -5.84 -3.67
CA ALA A 44 -8.88 -6.74 -4.49
C ALA A 44 -9.08 -8.11 -3.83
N LYS A 45 -8.00 -8.72 -3.30
CA LYS A 45 -8.04 -10.02 -2.60
C LYS A 45 -8.88 -9.98 -1.31
N ASN A 46 -9.00 -8.81 -0.68
CA ASN A 46 -9.73 -8.62 0.58
C ASN A 46 -11.12 -7.98 0.39
N GLY A 47 -11.65 -7.93 -0.84
CA GLY A 47 -12.99 -7.39 -1.12
C GLY A 47 -13.14 -5.90 -0.80
N LYS A 48 -12.05 -5.13 -0.78
CA LYS A 48 -12.06 -3.69 -0.49
C LYS A 48 -12.17 -2.88 -1.79
N PRO A 49 -12.90 -1.74 -1.79
CA PRO A 49 -12.96 -0.86 -2.95
C PRO A 49 -11.56 -0.40 -3.40
N GLY A 50 -11.32 -0.44 -4.71
CA GLY A 50 -10.08 0.02 -5.32
C GLY A 50 -9.99 1.56 -5.44
N PHE A 51 -8.99 2.04 -6.17
CA PHE A 51 -8.85 3.45 -6.49
C PHE A 51 -9.95 3.91 -7.44
N LYS A 52 -10.27 5.21 -7.38
CA LYS A 52 -11.20 5.84 -8.32
C LYS A 52 -10.70 5.68 -9.77
N THR A 53 -11.63 5.40 -10.68
CA THR A 53 -11.44 5.43 -12.14
C THR A 53 -11.65 6.82 -12.71
#